data_AF-A0A831QHE5-F1
#
_entry.id   AF-A0A831QHE5-F1
#
_cell.length_a   1.000
_cell.length_b   1.000
_cell.length_c   1.000
_cell.angle_alpha   90.00
_cell.angle_beta   90.00
_cell.angle_gamma   90.00
#
_symmetry.space_group_name_H-M   'P 1'
#
loop_
_entity.id
_entity.type
_entity.pdbx_description
1 polymer ?
#
loop_
_entity_poly.entity_id
_entity_poly.type
_entity_poly.pdbx_seq_one_letter_code
_entity_poly.pdbx_strand_id
1 'polypeptide(L)'
;MNIETVPNMFVKTVATYGDRVAIRKKEYGLWHDISWNEYYRLTRYVGLALISLGLEKGDCVSIIGDNCPEWVIANLATQCIGGIAVGVYSTNAWPQVEYVITNSDSKFFFVENEEQLDKWLHFRDNAPFLKKVIVWDLEGLRHFKDPNVMTFEDLLEVGREVDEKNPKFFEERVNMVRLEDVSTLIYTSGTTGPPKGAMLTQRNLMWMGKAITRENPMDENDEVLSFLPLCHIFEQLFSILGHITHGYVVNFIESPDTVTDNMIEVSPTVGYAVPRIWEKYLSAVYIRMSDATWFKRLVFGIALKIGKKRASLMMSFKPVPVYLRVAYRLASFAVFRKLKERLGFDRMRVAYSGAAPISPDVLHFFQSIGVNLVEGYGQTEGTGVTCVSRVGRVKFGTVGPPLSGTEVKIAEDGEILVRSPSVFKGYYKNPKSTAETIRDGWLYSGDVGEIDEDGYLKITDRKKDIIVTAGGKNIT
;
A
#
# COMPACT_ATOMS: atom_id res chain seq x y z
N MET A 1 -5.03 -11.59 -20.44
CA MET A 1 -5.50 -11.84 -19.05
C MET A 1 -6.97 -11.50 -18.98
N ASN A 2 -7.81 -12.37 -18.43
CA ASN A 2 -9.18 -11.99 -18.08
C ASN A 2 -9.11 -11.09 -16.83
N ILE A 3 -9.60 -9.85 -16.92
CA ILE A 3 -9.57 -8.85 -15.83
C ILE A 3 -11.00 -8.68 -15.35
N GLU A 4 -11.22 -8.94 -14.06
CA GLU A 4 -12.49 -8.72 -13.36
C GLU A 4 -12.42 -7.35 -12.65
N THR A 5 -13.55 -6.80 -12.24
CA THR A 5 -13.59 -5.59 -11.38
C THR A 5 -13.18 -5.96 -9.94
N VAL A 6 -12.79 -4.97 -9.12
CA VAL A 6 -12.49 -5.16 -7.69
C VAL A 6 -13.64 -5.90 -6.97
N PRO A 7 -14.92 -5.50 -7.14
CA PRO A 7 -16.04 -6.19 -6.50
C PRO A 7 -16.19 -7.66 -6.91
N ASN A 8 -16.05 -7.96 -8.21
CA ASN A 8 -16.19 -9.34 -8.70
C ASN A 8 -15.02 -10.22 -8.24
N MET A 9 -13.80 -9.67 -8.17
CA MET A 9 -12.67 -10.39 -7.59
C MET A 9 -12.90 -10.66 -6.11
N PHE A 10 -13.35 -9.66 -5.35
CA PHE A 10 -13.63 -9.82 -3.93
C PHE A 10 -14.67 -10.92 -3.68
N VAL A 11 -15.82 -10.87 -4.36
CA VAL A 11 -16.88 -11.91 -4.26
C VAL A 11 -16.35 -13.30 -4.59
N LYS A 12 -15.54 -13.42 -5.64
CA LYS A 12 -14.94 -14.69 -6.07
C LYS A 12 -13.97 -15.24 -5.03
N THR A 13 -13.14 -14.38 -4.44
CA THR A 13 -12.18 -14.74 -3.40
C THR A 13 -12.90 -15.17 -2.12
N VAL A 14 -13.96 -14.46 -1.74
CA VAL A 14 -14.84 -14.86 -0.63
C VAL A 14 -15.43 -16.25 -0.88
N ALA A 15 -16.00 -16.50 -2.07
CA ALA A 15 -16.56 -17.80 -2.41
C ALA A 15 -15.52 -18.93 -2.44
N THR A 16 -14.24 -18.60 -2.69
CA THR A 16 -13.14 -19.58 -2.72
C THR A 16 -12.67 -19.96 -1.33
N TYR A 17 -12.58 -18.99 -0.41
CA TYR A 17 -11.93 -19.18 0.88
C TYR A 17 -12.88 -19.25 2.09
N GLY A 18 -14.12 -18.76 1.96
CA GLY A 18 -15.21 -18.96 2.93
C GLY A 18 -14.84 -18.58 4.36
N ASP A 19 -14.74 -19.57 5.24
CA ASP A 19 -14.46 -19.37 6.67
C ASP A 19 -12.96 -19.25 7.01
N ARG A 20 -12.06 -19.29 6.02
CA ARG A 20 -10.64 -18.98 6.25
C ARG A 20 -10.49 -17.53 6.71
N VAL A 21 -9.50 -17.30 7.56
CA VAL A 21 -9.11 -15.95 8.01
C VAL A 21 -8.74 -15.10 6.80
N ALA A 22 -9.35 -13.93 6.69
CA ALA A 22 -9.05 -12.92 5.68
C ALA A 22 -8.16 -11.84 6.28
N ILE A 23 -8.60 -11.27 7.39
CA ILE A 23 -7.92 -10.16 8.06
C ILE A 23 -7.88 -10.40 9.57
N ARG A 24 -6.88 -9.83 10.24
CA ARG A 24 -6.79 -9.80 11.70
C ARG A 24 -6.63 -8.38 12.20
N LYS A 25 -7.22 -8.08 13.35
CA LYS A 25 -7.00 -6.83 14.07
C LYS A 25 -6.37 -7.13 15.40
N LYS A 26 -5.34 -6.40 15.78
CA LYS A 26 -4.85 -6.45 17.15
C LYS A 26 -5.60 -5.43 18.01
N GLU A 27 -6.14 -5.87 19.12
CA GLU A 27 -6.81 -5.02 20.13
C GLU A 27 -6.45 -5.50 21.53
N TYR A 28 -6.07 -4.57 22.41
CA TYR A 28 -5.64 -4.83 23.78
C TYR A 28 -4.60 -5.95 23.91
N GLY A 29 -3.67 -6.02 22.95
CA GLY A 29 -2.62 -7.04 22.91
C GLY A 29 -3.02 -8.38 22.28
N LEU A 30 -4.28 -8.56 21.87
CA LEU A 30 -4.82 -9.82 21.35
C LEU A 30 -5.16 -9.70 19.86
N TRP A 31 -4.86 -10.75 19.10
CA TRP A 31 -5.20 -10.83 17.68
C TRP A 31 -6.60 -11.42 17.50
N HIS A 32 -7.47 -10.70 16.80
CA HIS A 32 -8.83 -11.07 16.49
C HIS A 32 -8.98 -11.38 15.00
N ASP A 33 -9.41 -12.61 14.71
CA ASP A 33 -9.58 -13.12 13.36
C ASP A 33 -10.94 -12.73 12.76
N ILE A 34 -10.94 -12.28 11.51
CA ILE A 34 -12.14 -12.04 10.71
C ILE A 34 -12.04 -12.93 9.46
N SER A 35 -13.02 -13.80 9.25
CA SER A 35 -13.06 -14.69 8.08
C SER A 35 -13.46 -13.95 6.81
N TRP A 36 -13.24 -14.55 5.63
CA TRP A 36 -13.72 -13.98 4.37
C TRP A 36 -15.24 -13.82 4.33
N ASN A 37 -16.00 -14.77 4.88
CA ASN A 37 -17.45 -14.67 5.02
C ASN A 37 -17.89 -13.50 5.91
N GLU A 38 -17.21 -13.29 7.04
CA GLU A 38 -17.49 -12.16 7.92
C GLU A 38 -17.15 -10.84 7.24
N TYR A 39 -15.97 -10.77 6.62
CA TYR A 39 -15.51 -9.60 5.88
C TYR A 39 -16.52 -9.21 4.79
N TYR A 40 -16.97 -10.18 3.99
CA TYR A 40 -18.00 -9.98 2.98
C TYR A 40 -19.31 -9.48 3.56
N ARG A 41 -19.78 -10.06 4.67
CA ARG A 41 -21.03 -9.66 5.33
C ARG A 41 -20.98 -8.21 5.80
N LEU A 42 -19.89 -7.81 6.47
CA LEU A 42 -19.69 -6.43 6.91
C LEU A 42 -19.62 -5.46 5.73
N THR A 43 -18.87 -5.80 4.68
CA THR A 43 -18.78 -5.01 3.44
C THR A 43 -20.16 -4.85 2.77
N ARG A 44 -20.96 -5.93 2.74
CA ARG A 44 -22.32 -5.93 2.22
C ARG A 44 -23.24 -5.00 3.01
N TYR A 45 -23.23 -5.09 4.35
CA TYR A 45 -24.06 -4.23 5.19
C TYR A 45 -23.69 -2.76 5.05
N VAL A 46 -22.41 -2.41 5.11
CA VAL A 46 -21.96 -1.03 4.87
C VAL A 46 -22.41 -0.55 3.49
N GLY A 47 -22.26 -1.36 2.45
CA GLY A 47 -22.64 -0.97 1.10
C GLY A 47 -24.16 -0.73 0.96
N LEU A 48 -24.97 -1.63 1.48
CA LEU A 48 -26.43 -1.51 1.46
C LEU A 48 -26.94 -0.32 2.27
N ALA A 49 -26.32 -0.04 3.41
CA ALA A 49 -26.64 1.12 4.23
C ALA A 49 -26.32 2.43 3.50
N LEU A 50 -25.16 2.52 2.84
CA LEU A 50 -24.82 3.70 2.05
C LEU A 50 -25.84 3.93 0.92
N ILE A 51 -26.27 2.87 0.22
CA ILE A 51 -27.30 2.99 -0.81
C ILE A 51 -28.63 3.47 -0.23
N SER A 52 -29.08 2.91 0.90
CA SER A 52 -30.36 3.30 1.52
C SER A 52 -30.35 4.74 2.06
N LEU A 53 -29.19 5.22 2.48
CA LEU A 53 -28.95 6.62 2.84
C LEU A 53 -28.73 7.54 1.61
N GLY A 54 -28.81 6.98 0.40
CA GLY A 54 -28.85 7.69 -0.86
C GLY A 54 -27.50 7.91 -1.52
N LEU A 55 -26.54 6.99 -1.37
CA LEU A 55 -25.35 6.96 -2.23
C LEU A 55 -25.74 6.44 -3.63
N GLU A 56 -25.34 7.18 -4.65
CA GLU A 56 -25.52 6.78 -6.05
C GLU A 56 -24.19 6.27 -6.66
N LYS A 57 -24.29 5.60 -7.82
CA LYS A 57 -23.08 5.14 -8.54
C LYS A 57 -22.27 6.37 -8.96
N GLY A 58 -20.98 6.37 -8.66
CA GLY A 58 -20.06 7.47 -8.96
C GLY A 58 -19.94 8.53 -7.86
N ASP A 59 -20.75 8.46 -6.80
CA ASP A 59 -20.58 9.33 -5.63
C ASP A 59 -19.31 8.97 -4.86
N CYS A 60 -18.67 9.98 -4.27
CA CYS A 60 -17.47 9.79 -3.46
C CYS A 60 -17.81 9.52 -1.98
N VAL A 61 -17.04 8.61 -1.38
CA VAL A 61 -17.06 8.31 0.06
C VAL A 61 -15.65 8.49 0.59
N SER A 62 -15.47 9.46 1.48
CA SER A 62 -14.18 9.73 2.11
C SER A 62 -13.97 8.91 3.36
N ILE A 63 -12.72 8.53 3.64
CA ILE A 63 -12.33 7.70 4.79
C ILE A 63 -11.04 8.28 5.38
N ILE A 64 -11.07 8.68 6.65
CA ILE A 64 -9.91 9.15 7.42
C ILE A 64 -9.72 8.30 8.67
N GLY A 65 -8.51 7.83 8.89
CA GLY A 65 -8.17 7.01 10.03
C GLY A 65 -6.92 6.18 9.80
N ASP A 66 -6.45 5.60 10.88
CA ASP A 66 -5.34 4.65 10.88
C ASP A 66 -5.77 3.27 10.36
N ASN A 67 -4.80 2.38 10.23
CA ASN A 67 -4.97 1.11 9.57
C ASN A 67 -5.82 0.14 10.39
N CYS A 68 -7.05 -0.14 9.92
CA CYS A 68 -7.98 -1.02 10.60
C CYS A 68 -8.91 -1.77 9.61
N PRO A 69 -9.58 -2.86 10.04
CA PRO A 69 -10.62 -3.54 9.26
C PRO A 69 -11.73 -2.62 8.78
N GLU A 70 -12.23 -1.72 9.63
CA GLU A 70 -13.35 -0.82 9.35
C GLU A 70 -13.04 0.07 8.14
N TRP A 71 -11.80 0.55 8.04
CA TRP A 71 -11.31 1.31 6.89
C TRP A 71 -11.41 0.52 5.59
N VAL A 72 -10.88 -0.72 5.56
CA VAL A 72 -10.89 -1.54 4.34
C VAL A 72 -12.29 -2.08 4.00
N ILE A 73 -13.14 -2.28 5.01
CA ILE A 73 -14.56 -2.62 4.85
C ILE A 73 -15.29 -1.46 4.16
N ALA A 74 -15.16 -0.23 4.67
CA ALA A 74 -15.78 0.95 4.08
C ALA A 74 -15.28 1.21 2.65
N ASN A 75 -13.98 1.02 2.41
CA ASN A 75 -13.35 1.16 1.11
C ASN A 75 -13.89 0.14 0.08
N LEU A 76 -13.91 -1.16 0.42
CA LEU A 76 -14.46 -2.18 -0.46
C LEU A 76 -15.97 -2.06 -0.64
N ALA A 77 -16.71 -1.69 0.41
CA ALA A 77 -18.16 -1.53 0.36
C ALA A 77 -18.56 -0.46 -0.65
N THR A 78 -17.87 0.68 -0.59
CA THR A 78 -18.00 1.79 -1.53
C THR A 78 -17.75 1.32 -2.96
N GLN A 79 -16.65 0.60 -3.20
CA GLN A 79 -16.32 0.09 -4.54
C GLN A 79 -17.34 -0.94 -5.04
N CYS A 80 -17.85 -1.81 -4.16
CA CYS A 80 -18.83 -2.86 -4.49
C CYS A 80 -20.16 -2.30 -4.98
N ILE A 81 -20.58 -1.16 -4.44
CA ILE A 81 -21.84 -0.51 -4.83
C ILE A 81 -21.66 0.51 -5.95
N GLY A 82 -20.46 0.61 -6.52
CA GLY A 82 -20.11 1.51 -7.62
C GLY A 82 -19.83 2.96 -7.20
N GLY A 83 -19.61 3.22 -5.91
CA GLY A 83 -19.09 4.49 -5.41
C GLY A 83 -17.57 4.58 -5.59
N ILE A 84 -17.03 5.76 -5.29
CA ILE A 84 -15.61 6.07 -5.40
C ILE A 84 -15.03 6.26 -3.99
N ALA A 85 -14.12 5.38 -3.57
CA ALA A 85 -13.48 5.51 -2.26
C ALA A 85 -12.38 6.57 -2.27
N VAL A 86 -12.33 7.44 -1.26
CA VAL A 86 -11.37 8.55 -1.16
C VAL A 86 -10.65 8.47 0.19
N GLY A 87 -9.38 8.08 0.17
CA GLY A 87 -8.56 8.02 1.38
C GLY A 87 -8.03 9.39 1.78
N VAL A 88 -8.08 9.73 3.06
CA VAL A 88 -7.49 10.94 3.65
C VAL A 88 -6.47 10.54 4.70
N TYR A 89 -5.32 11.23 4.73
CA TYR A 89 -4.32 11.02 5.77
C TYR A 89 -4.87 11.49 7.13
N SER A 90 -4.78 10.64 8.16
CA SER A 90 -5.10 10.99 9.54
C SER A 90 -4.25 12.17 10.05
N THR A 91 -3.02 12.29 9.55
CA THR A 91 -2.09 13.39 9.87
C THR A 91 -2.44 14.75 9.24
N ASN A 92 -3.45 14.81 8.35
CA ASN A 92 -3.83 16.08 7.73
C ASN A 92 -4.49 17.01 8.76
N ALA A 93 -4.18 18.30 8.67
CA ALA A 93 -4.89 19.33 9.40
C ALA A 93 -6.30 19.54 8.81
N TRP A 94 -7.25 20.05 9.60
CA TRP A 94 -8.64 20.24 9.17
C TRP A 94 -8.81 20.99 7.83
N PRO A 95 -8.00 22.01 7.44
CA PRO A 95 -8.19 22.67 6.14
C PRO A 95 -7.81 21.77 4.96
N GLN A 96 -6.87 20.86 5.16
CA GLN A 96 -6.47 19.88 4.15
C GLN A 96 -7.52 18.79 4.02
N VAL A 97 -8.15 18.38 5.13
CA VAL A 97 -9.29 17.47 5.13
C VAL A 97 -10.45 18.12 4.39
N GLU A 98 -10.84 19.34 4.75
CA GLU A 98 -11.87 20.12 4.07
C GLU A 98 -11.65 20.16 2.57
N TYR A 99 -10.43 20.48 2.12
CA TYR A 99 -10.10 20.51 0.70
C TYR A 99 -10.39 19.17 0.02
N VAL A 100 -9.99 18.04 0.60
CA VAL A 100 -10.23 16.71 0.01
C VAL A 100 -11.73 16.38 -0.04
N ILE A 101 -12.46 16.61 1.06
CA ILE A 101 -13.90 16.33 1.15
C ILE A 101 -14.70 17.16 0.13
N THR A 102 -14.40 18.46 0.06
CA THR A 102 -15.10 19.39 -0.84
C THR A 102 -14.68 19.21 -2.29
N ASN A 103 -13.40 18.96 -2.58
CA ASN A 103 -12.93 18.74 -3.95
C ASN A 103 -13.54 17.48 -4.56
N SER A 104 -13.62 16.40 -3.77
CA SER A 104 -14.20 15.12 -4.18
C SER A 104 -15.73 15.10 -4.21
N ASP A 105 -16.40 16.16 -3.75
CA ASP A 105 -17.87 16.20 -3.53
C ASP A 105 -18.38 15.01 -2.69
N SER A 106 -17.62 14.59 -1.68
CA SER A 106 -17.93 13.40 -0.88
C SER A 106 -19.32 13.48 -0.24
N LYS A 107 -20.10 12.40 -0.38
CA LYS A 107 -21.46 12.27 0.18
C LYS A 107 -21.45 11.68 1.59
N PHE A 108 -20.46 10.85 1.89
CA PHE A 108 -20.29 10.21 3.19
C PHE A 108 -18.84 10.34 3.61
N PHE A 109 -18.62 10.46 4.92
CA PHE A 109 -17.29 10.58 5.50
C PHE A 109 -17.15 9.64 6.69
N PHE A 110 -16.35 8.60 6.51
CA PHE A 110 -15.97 7.70 7.59
C PHE A 110 -14.77 8.32 8.33
N VAL A 111 -14.89 8.46 9.64
CA VAL A 111 -13.86 9.01 10.51
C VAL A 111 -13.56 8.02 11.63
N GLU A 112 -12.30 7.90 12.00
CA GLU A 112 -11.88 6.95 13.04
C GLU A 112 -12.49 7.27 14.40
N ASN A 113 -12.11 8.40 14.97
CA ASN A 113 -12.35 8.73 16.37
C ASN A 113 -12.71 10.22 16.54
N GLU A 114 -12.80 10.66 17.80
CA GLU A 114 -13.06 12.05 18.20
C GLU A 114 -12.15 13.07 17.48
N GLU A 115 -10.84 12.80 17.39
CA GLU A 115 -9.88 13.72 16.76
C GLU A 115 -10.22 13.95 15.27
N GLN A 116 -10.60 12.88 14.56
CA GLN A 116 -10.95 12.99 13.15
C GLN A 116 -12.33 13.61 12.95
N LEU A 117 -13.27 13.37 13.86
CA LEU A 117 -14.58 14.00 13.86
C LEU A 117 -14.49 15.51 14.12
N ASP A 118 -13.63 15.94 15.05
CA ASP A 118 -13.39 17.35 15.37
C ASP A 118 -12.92 18.13 14.15
N LYS A 119 -12.07 17.53 13.31
CA LYS A 119 -11.64 18.16 12.04
C LYS A 119 -12.83 18.50 11.16
N TRP A 120 -13.82 17.61 11.05
CA TRP A 120 -15.05 17.89 10.29
C TRP A 120 -15.90 19.00 10.90
N LEU A 121 -16.01 19.06 12.23
CA LEU A 121 -16.79 20.10 12.90
C LEU A 121 -16.32 21.52 12.54
N HIS A 122 -15.04 21.71 12.25
CA HIS A 122 -14.49 22.99 11.80
C HIS A 122 -14.97 23.45 10.42
N PHE A 123 -15.32 22.53 9.52
CA PHE A 123 -15.70 22.85 8.14
C PHE A 123 -17.07 22.31 7.74
N ARG A 124 -17.88 21.83 8.67
CA ARG A 124 -19.20 21.20 8.40
C ARG A 124 -20.11 22.04 7.49
N ASP A 125 -20.05 23.36 7.62
CA ASP A 125 -20.88 24.30 6.86
C ASP A 125 -20.36 24.50 5.42
N ASN A 126 -19.10 24.13 5.15
CA ASN A 126 -18.46 24.22 3.84
C ASN A 126 -18.52 22.90 3.05
N ALA A 127 -19.17 21.85 3.58
CA ALA A 127 -19.31 20.55 2.94
C ALA A 127 -20.78 20.26 2.55
N PRO A 128 -21.39 21.01 1.61
CA PRO A 128 -22.83 20.97 1.34
C PRO A 128 -23.34 19.65 0.75
N PHE A 129 -22.45 18.82 0.20
CA PHE A 129 -22.79 17.52 -0.36
C PHE A 129 -22.74 16.37 0.66
N LEU A 130 -22.13 16.61 1.82
CA LEU A 130 -21.93 15.59 2.83
C LEU A 130 -23.23 15.32 3.59
N LYS A 131 -23.76 14.11 3.45
CA LYS A 131 -25.04 13.68 4.05
C LYS A 131 -24.85 13.15 5.47
N LYS A 132 -23.80 12.36 5.68
CA LYS A 132 -23.50 11.71 6.97
C LYS A 132 -22.01 11.59 7.21
N VAL A 133 -21.64 11.68 8.49
CA VAL A 133 -20.34 11.30 9.04
C VAL A 133 -20.52 10.03 9.86
N ILE A 134 -19.68 9.03 9.62
CA ILE A 134 -19.75 7.71 10.27
C ILE A 134 -18.50 7.54 11.13
N VAL A 135 -18.68 7.30 12.42
CA VAL A 135 -17.58 7.13 13.39
C VAL A 135 -17.49 5.67 13.83
N TRP A 136 -16.30 5.07 13.83
CA TRP A 136 -16.13 3.67 14.25
C TRP A 136 -15.41 3.48 15.60
N ASP A 137 -14.72 4.48 16.12
CA ASP A 137 -14.22 4.52 17.50
C ASP A 137 -14.95 5.60 18.30
N LEU A 138 -15.66 5.16 19.33
CA LEU A 138 -16.54 6.00 20.16
C LEU A 138 -15.89 6.42 21.49
N GLU A 139 -14.60 6.16 21.68
CA GLU A 139 -13.86 6.74 22.80
C GLU A 139 -13.98 8.28 22.76
N GLY A 140 -14.31 8.89 23.91
CA GLY A 140 -14.62 10.32 24.00
C GLY A 140 -16.03 10.75 23.53
N LEU A 141 -16.69 9.99 22.65
CA LEU A 141 -17.92 10.42 21.94
C LEU A 141 -19.24 9.89 22.51
N ARG A 142 -19.23 9.15 23.62
CA ARG A 142 -20.43 8.47 24.17
C ARG A 142 -21.65 9.35 24.42
N HIS A 143 -21.45 10.65 24.66
CA HIS A 143 -22.51 11.62 24.91
C HIS A 143 -22.69 12.62 23.78
N PHE A 144 -21.85 12.55 22.74
CA PHE A 144 -21.94 13.42 21.59
C PHE A 144 -23.17 13.04 20.75
N LYS A 145 -23.96 14.03 20.34
CA LYS A 145 -25.12 13.85 19.48
C LYS A 145 -25.14 14.95 18.43
N ASP A 146 -25.08 14.53 17.17
CA ASP A 146 -25.28 15.41 16.02
C ASP A 146 -26.14 14.67 14.98
N PRO A 147 -27.16 15.32 14.39
CA PRO A 147 -28.05 14.67 13.43
C PRO A 147 -27.35 14.17 12.16
N ASN A 148 -26.17 14.70 11.82
CA ASN A 148 -25.38 14.26 10.66
C ASN A 148 -24.35 13.20 11.03
N VAL A 149 -24.20 12.84 12.30
CA VAL A 149 -23.25 11.82 12.76
C VAL A 149 -24.00 10.53 13.09
N MET A 150 -23.42 9.39 12.73
CA MET A 150 -23.89 8.06 13.10
C MET A 150 -22.71 7.16 13.44
N THR A 151 -22.95 6.11 14.23
CA THR A 151 -21.91 5.12 14.54
C THR A 151 -21.77 4.10 13.40
N PHE A 152 -20.63 3.43 13.32
CA PHE A 152 -20.41 2.34 12.39
C PHE A 152 -21.36 1.16 12.67
N GLU A 153 -21.63 0.88 13.94
CA GLU A 153 -22.61 -0.12 14.38
C GLU A 153 -24.03 0.21 13.90
N ASP A 154 -24.47 1.48 14.05
CA ASP A 154 -25.77 1.92 13.53
C ASP A 154 -25.85 1.75 12.00
N LEU A 155 -24.74 2.02 11.30
CA LEU A 155 -24.67 1.81 9.85
C LEU A 155 -24.82 0.34 9.48
N LEU A 156 -24.17 -0.57 10.22
CA LEU A 156 -24.30 -2.01 10.01
C LEU A 156 -25.73 -2.49 10.25
N GLU A 157 -26.44 -1.96 11.25
CA GLU A 157 -27.84 -2.29 11.51
C GLU A 157 -28.74 -1.86 10.35
N VAL A 158 -28.61 -0.62 9.87
CA VAL A 158 -29.33 -0.15 8.67
C VAL A 158 -29.06 -1.05 7.46
N GLY A 159 -27.80 -1.45 7.28
CA GLY A 159 -27.39 -2.36 6.23
C GLY A 159 -28.04 -3.73 6.32
N ARG A 160 -28.12 -4.29 7.54
CA ARG A 160 -28.75 -5.58 7.81
C ARG A 160 -30.25 -5.54 7.52
N GLU A 161 -30.96 -4.49 7.92
CA GLU A 161 -32.39 -4.36 7.64
C GLU A 161 -32.68 -4.29 6.12
N VAL A 162 -31.83 -3.59 5.36
CA VAL A 162 -31.95 -3.52 3.90
C VAL A 162 -31.70 -4.91 3.29
N ASP A 163 -30.71 -5.62 3.84
CA ASP A 163 -30.34 -6.94 3.37
C ASP A 163 -31.45 -7.98 3.56
N GLU A 164 -32.07 -7.99 4.74
CA GLU A 164 -33.19 -8.89 5.05
C GLU A 164 -34.40 -8.62 4.15
N LYS A 165 -34.64 -7.35 3.79
CA LYS A 165 -35.73 -6.95 2.90
C LYS A 165 -35.44 -7.26 1.43
N ASN A 166 -34.18 -7.18 0.99
CA ASN A 166 -33.78 -7.47 -0.38
C ASN A 166 -32.40 -8.17 -0.47
N PRO A 167 -32.33 -9.50 -0.23
CA PRO A 167 -31.08 -10.24 -0.12
C PRO A 167 -30.28 -10.41 -1.42
N LYS A 168 -30.72 -9.86 -2.56
CA LYS A 168 -29.97 -9.91 -3.82
C LYS A 168 -29.46 -8.54 -4.25
N PHE A 169 -29.84 -7.49 -3.53
CA PHE A 169 -29.60 -6.13 -3.98
C PHE A 169 -28.11 -5.81 -4.04
N PHE A 170 -27.33 -6.32 -3.09
CA PHE A 170 -25.89 -6.07 -3.08
C PHE A 170 -25.21 -6.71 -4.30
N GLU A 171 -25.54 -7.96 -4.62
CA GLU A 171 -25.02 -8.67 -5.79
C GLU A 171 -25.44 -8.01 -7.11
N GLU A 172 -26.67 -7.51 -7.19
CA GLU A 172 -27.11 -6.71 -8.34
C GLU A 172 -26.23 -5.48 -8.53
N ARG A 173 -25.92 -4.76 -7.45
CA ARG A 173 -25.05 -3.57 -7.49
C ARG A 173 -23.61 -3.91 -7.88
N VAL A 174 -23.05 -4.99 -7.32
CA VAL A 174 -21.72 -5.52 -7.71
C VAL A 174 -21.66 -5.78 -9.22
N ASN A 175 -22.71 -6.38 -9.79
CA ASN A 175 -22.78 -6.71 -11.21
C ASN A 175 -22.97 -5.49 -12.15
N MET A 176 -23.32 -4.31 -11.62
CA MET A 176 -23.42 -3.07 -12.39
C MET A 176 -22.09 -2.32 -12.53
N VAL A 177 -21.07 -2.70 -11.75
CA VAL A 177 -19.74 -2.09 -11.82
C VAL A 177 -19.02 -2.54 -13.10
N ARG A 178 -18.33 -1.61 -13.75
CA ARG A 178 -17.60 -1.79 -15.01
C ARG A 178 -16.13 -1.47 -14.83
N LEU A 179 -15.29 -2.01 -15.71
CA LEU A 179 -13.82 -1.87 -15.62
C LEU A 179 -13.35 -0.41 -15.77
N GLU A 180 -14.11 0.42 -16.45
CA GLU A 180 -13.82 1.82 -16.76
C GLU A 180 -14.36 2.80 -15.69
N ASP A 181 -15.14 2.28 -14.74
CA ASP A 181 -15.62 3.05 -13.59
C ASP A 181 -14.42 3.43 -12.71
N VAL A 182 -14.44 4.67 -12.19
CA VAL A 182 -13.47 5.11 -11.19
C VAL A 182 -13.78 4.36 -9.90
N SER A 183 -12.74 3.80 -9.29
CA SER A 183 -12.84 2.97 -8.09
C SER A 183 -12.41 3.74 -6.86
N THR A 184 -11.32 4.51 -6.98
CA THR A 184 -10.77 5.30 -5.89
C THR A 184 -10.12 6.58 -6.39
N LEU A 185 -10.18 7.62 -5.58
CA LEU A 185 -9.34 8.79 -5.71
C LEU A 185 -8.20 8.72 -4.68
N ILE A 186 -6.97 8.81 -5.16
CA ILE A 186 -5.80 8.95 -4.30
C ILE A 186 -5.26 10.36 -4.46
N TYR A 187 -5.31 11.17 -3.39
CA TYR A 187 -4.79 12.53 -3.43
C TYR A 187 -3.27 12.54 -3.31
N THR A 188 -2.59 13.11 -4.30
CA THR A 188 -1.14 13.29 -4.30
C THR A 188 -0.76 14.73 -3.98
N SER A 189 0.26 14.92 -3.15
CA SER A 189 0.82 16.25 -2.87
C SER A 189 1.50 16.77 -4.14
N GLY A 190 0.94 17.81 -4.76
CA GLY A 190 1.59 18.52 -5.85
C GLY A 190 2.76 19.36 -5.34
N THR A 191 3.77 19.59 -6.17
CA THR A 191 4.96 20.38 -5.81
C THR A 191 4.71 21.89 -5.71
N THR A 192 3.60 22.40 -6.25
CA THR A 192 3.33 23.84 -6.40
C THR A 192 1.87 24.23 -6.24
N GLY A 193 1.01 23.32 -5.75
CA GLY A 193 -0.43 23.56 -5.67
C GLY A 193 -1.14 22.56 -4.76
N PRO A 194 -2.47 22.70 -4.60
CA PRO A 194 -3.23 21.82 -3.74
C PRO A 194 -3.17 20.36 -4.22
N PRO A 195 -3.37 19.37 -3.32
CA PRO A 195 -3.31 17.97 -3.69
C PRO A 195 -4.24 17.61 -4.85
N LYS A 196 -3.83 16.70 -5.73
CA LYS A 196 -4.63 16.32 -6.91
C LYS A 196 -5.18 14.91 -6.72
N GLY A 197 -6.49 14.72 -6.90
CA GLY A 197 -7.11 13.40 -6.83
C GLY A 197 -6.84 12.58 -8.10
N ALA A 198 -5.95 11.59 -8.03
CA ALA A 198 -5.69 10.66 -9.12
C ALA A 198 -6.86 9.66 -9.25
N MET A 199 -7.52 9.62 -10.41
CA MET A 199 -8.64 8.73 -10.68
C MET A 199 -8.15 7.34 -11.09
N LEU A 200 -8.21 6.37 -10.17
CA LEU A 200 -7.84 4.98 -10.43
C LEU A 200 -9.09 4.17 -10.74
N THR A 201 -9.12 3.53 -11.90
CA THR A 201 -10.27 2.72 -12.34
C THR A 201 -10.21 1.30 -11.81
N GLN A 202 -11.36 0.61 -11.87
CA GLN A 202 -11.47 -0.82 -11.58
C GLN A 202 -10.44 -1.64 -12.37
N ARG A 203 -10.23 -1.31 -13.66
CA ARG A 203 -9.21 -1.92 -14.52
C ARG A 203 -7.79 -1.67 -14.03
N ASN A 204 -7.47 -0.44 -13.63
CA ASN A 204 -6.13 -0.09 -13.18
C ASN A 204 -5.74 -0.92 -11.95
N LEU A 205 -6.64 -0.94 -10.94
CA LEU A 205 -6.43 -1.65 -9.69
C LEU A 205 -6.29 -3.17 -9.91
N MET A 206 -7.18 -3.77 -10.70
CA MET A 206 -7.18 -5.22 -10.90
C MET A 206 -6.07 -5.71 -11.83
N TRP A 207 -5.61 -4.87 -12.76
CA TRP A 207 -4.37 -5.16 -13.48
C TRP A 207 -3.18 -5.13 -12.51
N MET A 208 -3.08 -4.12 -11.64
CA MET A 208 -1.96 -3.99 -10.71
C MET A 208 -1.92 -5.12 -9.68
N GLY A 209 -3.07 -5.47 -9.08
CA GLY A 209 -3.16 -6.58 -8.12
C GLY A 209 -2.63 -7.90 -8.68
N LYS A 210 -2.80 -8.15 -9.99
CA LYS A 210 -2.22 -9.30 -10.70
C LYS A 210 -0.76 -9.09 -11.11
N ALA A 211 -0.33 -7.86 -11.35
CA ALA A 211 1.00 -7.56 -11.85
C ALA A 211 2.07 -7.62 -10.75
N ILE A 212 1.77 -7.11 -9.55
CA ILE A 212 2.70 -7.04 -8.41
C ILE A 212 3.19 -8.41 -7.93
N THR A 213 2.41 -9.47 -8.18
CA THR A 213 2.71 -10.84 -7.75
C THR A 213 3.32 -11.70 -8.85
N ARG A 214 3.50 -11.20 -10.08
CA ARG A 214 4.10 -12.00 -11.17
C ARG A 214 5.59 -12.23 -10.97
N GLU A 215 6.29 -11.15 -10.64
CA GLU A 215 7.75 -11.14 -10.58
C GLU A 215 8.27 -11.74 -9.27
N ASN A 216 7.46 -11.62 -8.23
CA ASN A 216 7.69 -12.17 -6.91
C ASN A 216 6.35 -12.77 -6.43
N PRO A 217 6.11 -14.07 -6.66
CA PRO A 217 4.85 -14.74 -6.36
C PRO A 217 4.36 -14.60 -4.93
N MET A 218 3.07 -14.28 -4.82
CA MET A 218 2.28 -14.36 -3.59
C MET A 218 1.10 -15.29 -3.80
N ASP A 219 0.73 -16.01 -2.76
CA ASP A 219 -0.36 -16.99 -2.78
C ASP A 219 -1.17 -16.95 -1.48
N GLU A 220 -2.18 -17.80 -1.36
CA GLU A 220 -3.10 -17.84 -0.24
C GLU A 220 -2.48 -18.25 1.10
N ASN A 221 -1.25 -18.73 1.12
CA ASN A 221 -0.51 -19.07 2.35
C ASN A 221 0.31 -17.90 2.87
N ASP A 222 0.24 -16.76 2.18
CA ASP A 222 0.95 -15.57 2.59
C ASP A 222 0.28 -14.78 3.70
N GLU A 223 1.07 -13.90 4.26
CA GLU A 223 0.70 -13.08 5.37
C GLU A 223 1.48 -11.77 5.34
N VAL A 224 0.77 -10.67 5.50
CA VAL A 224 1.33 -9.31 5.52
C VAL A 224 0.94 -8.56 6.81
N LEU A 225 1.69 -7.50 7.11
CA LEU A 225 1.42 -6.59 8.21
C LEU A 225 1.09 -5.20 7.65
N SER A 226 -0.09 -4.69 7.98
CA SER A 226 -0.63 -3.41 7.52
C SER A 226 -0.25 -2.29 8.49
N PHE A 227 0.50 -1.30 8.00
CA PHE A 227 0.97 -0.19 8.84
C PHE A 227 1.39 1.08 8.09
N LEU A 228 1.53 1.06 6.75
CA LEU A 228 1.67 2.30 5.99
C LEU A 228 0.26 2.89 5.80
N PRO A 229 0.10 4.21 5.66
CA PRO A 229 -1.23 4.83 5.58
C PRO A 229 -2.10 4.22 4.47
N LEU A 230 -3.28 3.67 4.81
CA LEU A 230 -4.21 3.07 3.85
C LEU A 230 -4.72 4.03 2.77
N CYS A 231 -4.71 5.34 3.03
CA CYS A 231 -5.01 6.35 2.01
C CYS A 231 -3.99 6.43 0.88
N HIS A 232 -2.79 5.83 1.04
CA HIS A 232 -1.75 5.79 0.04
C HIS A 232 -1.80 4.49 -0.77
N ILE A 233 -1.61 4.58 -2.09
CA ILE A 233 -1.72 3.41 -2.98
C ILE A 233 -0.77 2.27 -2.60
N PHE A 234 0.42 2.59 -2.07
CA PHE A 234 1.43 1.59 -1.70
C PHE A 234 0.92 0.61 -0.64
N GLU A 235 0.20 1.07 0.37
CA GLU A 235 -0.42 0.18 1.37
C GLU A 235 -1.53 -0.65 0.71
N GLN A 236 -2.39 -0.01 -0.09
CA GLN A 236 -3.51 -0.68 -0.74
C GLN A 236 -3.08 -1.78 -1.72
N LEU A 237 -1.89 -1.68 -2.31
CA LEU A 237 -1.33 -2.75 -3.15
C LEU A 237 -1.33 -4.10 -2.42
N PHE A 238 -0.97 -4.11 -1.14
CA PHE A 238 -0.85 -5.34 -0.35
C PHE A 238 -2.07 -5.59 0.53
N SER A 239 -2.60 -4.56 1.19
CA SER A 239 -3.71 -4.74 2.13
C SER A 239 -5.09 -4.85 1.46
N ILE A 240 -5.19 -4.52 0.17
CA ILE A 240 -6.44 -4.63 -0.59
C ILE A 240 -6.23 -5.41 -1.89
N LEU A 241 -5.42 -4.90 -2.83
CA LEU A 241 -5.38 -5.43 -4.20
C LEU A 241 -4.78 -6.83 -4.27
N GLY A 242 -3.58 -7.02 -3.73
CA GLY A 242 -2.95 -8.33 -3.65
C GLY A 242 -3.77 -9.29 -2.78
N HIS A 243 -4.31 -8.80 -1.66
CA HIS A 243 -5.12 -9.54 -0.70
C HIS A 243 -6.37 -10.14 -1.35
N ILE A 244 -7.21 -9.34 -2.00
CA ILE A 244 -8.40 -9.87 -2.68
C ILE A 244 -8.06 -10.67 -3.93
N THR A 245 -6.88 -10.48 -4.54
CA THR A 245 -6.50 -11.23 -5.75
C THR A 245 -5.97 -12.63 -5.42
N HIS A 246 -5.31 -12.81 -4.28
CA HIS A 246 -4.60 -14.07 -3.94
C HIS A 246 -5.14 -14.75 -2.68
N GLY A 247 -5.87 -14.05 -1.80
CA GLY A 247 -6.52 -14.65 -0.64
C GLY A 247 -5.66 -14.80 0.61
N TYR A 248 -4.51 -14.12 0.68
CA TYR A 248 -3.62 -14.16 1.85
C TYR A 248 -4.16 -13.35 3.03
N VAL A 249 -3.54 -13.50 4.21
CA VAL A 249 -3.97 -12.81 5.44
C VAL A 249 -3.36 -11.42 5.58
N VAL A 250 -4.16 -10.42 5.96
CA VAL A 250 -3.70 -9.06 6.31
C VAL A 250 -3.84 -8.84 7.82
N ASN A 251 -2.75 -8.46 8.50
CA ASN A 251 -2.76 -8.19 9.94
C ASN A 251 -2.67 -6.68 10.20
N PHE A 252 -3.69 -6.11 10.83
CA PHE A 252 -3.78 -4.70 11.24
C PHE A 252 -3.22 -4.53 12.66
N ILE A 253 -2.25 -3.65 12.81
CA ILE A 253 -1.60 -3.35 14.10
C ILE A 253 -2.39 -2.33 14.93
N GLU A 254 -2.13 -2.27 16.23
CA GLU A 254 -2.75 -1.30 17.15
C GLU A 254 -2.24 0.13 16.92
N SER A 255 -0.94 0.29 16.64
CA SER A 255 -0.32 1.60 16.53
C SER A 255 0.94 1.54 15.66
N PRO A 256 1.28 2.60 14.91
CA PRO A 256 2.56 2.71 14.22
C PRO A 256 3.79 2.50 15.11
N ASP A 257 3.67 2.73 16.43
CA ASP A 257 4.77 2.54 17.38
C ASP A 257 5.05 1.06 17.70
N THR A 258 4.05 0.17 17.54
CA THR A 258 4.14 -1.26 17.86
C THR A 258 4.57 -2.12 16.67
N VAL A 259 4.83 -1.52 15.50
CA VAL A 259 5.23 -2.22 14.24
C VAL A 259 6.32 -3.26 14.46
N THR A 260 7.37 -2.94 15.23
CA THR A 260 8.49 -3.86 15.44
C THR A 260 8.11 -5.07 16.26
N ASP A 261 7.24 -4.91 17.25
CA ASP A 261 6.80 -6.00 18.12
C ASP A 261 5.78 -6.88 17.38
N ASN A 262 4.87 -6.28 16.63
CA ASN A 262 3.93 -7.01 15.80
C ASN A 262 4.60 -7.77 14.65
N MET A 263 5.68 -7.23 14.09
CA MET A 263 6.49 -7.96 13.11
C MET A 263 7.04 -9.26 13.69
N ILE A 264 7.45 -9.25 14.97
CA ILE A 264 7.96 -10.44 15.67
C ILE A 264 6.82 -11.44 15.94
N GLU A 265 5.67 -10.96 16.39
CA GLU A 265 4.51 -11.80 16.71
C GLU A 265 3.93 -12.51 15.47
N VAL A 266 3.73 -11.75 14.38
CA VAL A 266 3.12 -12.26 13.15
C VAL A 266 4.13 -13.03 12.29
N SER A 267 5.37 -12.53 12.24
CA SER A 267 6.40 -12.95 11.29
C SER A 267 5.85 -13.12 9.85
N PRO A 268 5.50 -12.01 9.18
CA PRO A 268 4.87 -12.05 7.87
C PRO A 268 5.78 -12.71 6.83
N THR A 269 5.16 -13.38 5.86
CA THR A 269 5.88 -14.00 4.74
C THR A 269 6.26 -12.99 3.67
N VAL A 270 5.53 -11.88 3.59
CA VAL A 270 5.77 -10.75 2.69
C VAL A 270 5.86 -9.47 3.51
N GLY A 271 7.01 -8.81 3.47
CA GLY A 271 7.20 -7.49 4.09
C GLY A 271 7.19 -6.38 3.06
N TYR A 272 6.69 -5.21 3.42
CA TYR A 272 6.83 -4.00 2.60
C TYR A 272 6.95 -2.79 3.52
N ALA A 273 7.83 -1.86 3.18
CA ALA A 273 8.01 -0.64 3.96
C ALA A 273 8.70 0.44 3.13
N VAL A 274 8.68 1.67 3.66
CA VAL A 274 9.54 2.76 3.16
C VAL A 274 10.98 2.62 3.69
N PRO A 275 12.00 3.20 3.02
CA PRO A 275 13.41 3.06 3.40
C PRO A 275 13.71 3.33 4.88
N ARG A 276 13.08 4.35 5.46
CA ARG A 276 13.25 4.74 6.86
C ARG A 276 12.94 3.62 7.85
N ILE A 277 12.01 2.73 7.53
CA ILE A 277 11.67 1.58 8.38
C ILE A 277 12.79 0.54 8.33
N TRP A 278 13.32 0.24 7.15
CA TRP A 278 14.47 -0.64 6.97
C TRP A 278 15.71 -0.10 7.67
N GLU A 279 15.94 1.22 7.61
CA GLU A 279 17.01 1.92 8.33
C GLU A 279 16.84 1.85 9.86
N LYS A 280 15.60 1.97 10.37
CA LYS A 280 15.28 1.80 11.80
C LYS A 280 15.67 0.41 12.27
N TYR A 281 15.31 -0.64 11.51
CA TYR A 281 15.72 -2.02 11.81
C TYR A 281 17.24 -2.19 11.78
N LEU A 282 17.91 -1.68 10.75
CA LEU A 282 19.37 -1.73 10.64
C LEU A 282 20.05 -1.10 11.86
N SER A 283 19.61 0.11 12.23
CA SER A 283 20.14 0.87 13.35
C SER A 283 19.93 0.13 14.68
N ALA A 284 18.72 -0.41 14.89
CA ALA A 284 18.42 -1.20 16.07
C ALA A 284 19.31 -2.45 16.20
N VAL A 285 19.64 -3.12 15.10
CA VAL A 285 20.58 -4.25 15.12
C VAL A 285 21.98 -3.80 15.53
N TYR A 286 22.50 -2.72 14.97
CA TYR A 286 23.84 -2.24 15.31
C TYR A 286 23.95 -1.74 16.75
N ILE A 287 22.94 -1.02 17.26
CA ILE A 287 22.88 -0.57 18.66
C ILE A 287 22.87 -1.78 19.60
N ARG A 288 21.98 -2.76 19.37
CA ARG A 288 21.94 -3.98 20.21
C ARG A 288 23.24 -4.79 20.11
N MET A 289 23.96 -4.71 18.99
CA MET A 289 25.24 -5.38 18.81
C MET A 289 26.39 -4.62 19.47
N SER A 290 26.37 -3.28 19.54
CA SER A 290 27.42 -2.50 20.23
C SER A 290 27.47 -2.84 21.72
N ASP A 291 26.29 -3.07 22.31
CA ASP A 291 26.10 -3.42 23.72
C ASP A 291 26.33 -4.92 24.00
N ALA A 292 26.54 -5.73 22.97
CA ALA A 292 26.78 -7.15 23.12
C ALA A 292 28.20 -7.46 23.61
N THR A 293 28.34 -8.60 24.29
CA THR A 293 29.65 -9.15 24.69
C THR A 293 30.63 -9.23 23.52
N TRP A 294 31.93 -9.03 23.77
CA TRP A 294 32.97 -9.05 22.74
C TRP A 294 32.91 -10.29 21.82
N PHE A 295 32.60 -11.47 22.37
CA PHE A 295 32.49 -12.71 21.59
C PHE A 295 31.31 -12.66 20.59
N LYS A 296 30.13 -12.19 21.02
CA LYS A 296 28.97 -12.00 20.13
C LYS A 296 29.28 -11.00 19.01
N ARG A 297 29.96 -9.90 19.32
CA ARG A 297 30.39 -8.89 18.34
C ARG A 297 31.35 -9.48 17.30
N LEU A 298 32.33 -10.27 17.76
CA LEU A 298 33.27 -10.96 16.87
C LEU A 298 32.56 -11.93 15.92
N VAL A 299 31.71 -12.80 16.47
CA VAL A 299 30.97 -13.81 15.70
C VAL A 299 30.02 -13.15 14.70
N PHE A 300 29.30 -12.10 15.12
CA PHE A 300 28.44 -11.32 14.23
C PHE A 300 29.23 -10.63 13.12
N GLY A 301 30.38 -10.01 13.44
CA GLY A 301 31.24 -9.37 12.45
C GLY A 301 31.78 -10.35 11.40
N ILE A 302 32.18 -11.56 11.82
CA ILE A 302 32.62 -12.62 10.90
C ILE A 302 31.45 -13.08 10.01
N ALA A 303 30.30 -13.37 10.61
CA ALA A 303 29.10 -13.77 9.87
C ALA A 303 28.70 -12.70 8.84
N LEU A 304 28.68 -11.43 9.24
CA LEU A 304 28.31 -10.32 8.37
C LEU A 304 29.30 -10.15 7.22
N LYS A 305 30.62 -10.31 7.44
CA LYS A 305 31.62 -10.31 6.35
C LYS A 305 31.35 -11.41 5.31
N ILE A 306 30.99 -12.61 5.76
CA ILE A 306 30.61 -13.74 4.89
C ILE A 306 29.33 -13.40 4.11
N GLY A 307 28.31 -12.89 4.81
CA GLY A 307 27.04 -12.46 4.22
C GLY A 307 27.23 -11.39 3.15
N LYS A 308 28.00 -10.35 3.46
CA LYS A 308 28.33 -9.24 2.55
C LYS A 308 29.01 -9.73 1.28
N LYS A 309 30.02 -10.61 1.41
CA LYS A 309 30.71 -11.18 0.25
C LYS A 309 29.77 -12.00 -0.64
N ARG A 310 28.86 -12.79 -0.03
CA ARG A 310 27.83 -13.54 -0.78
C ARG A 310 26.85 -12.60 -1.48
N ALA A 311 26.32 -11.62 -0.76
CA ALA A 311 25.35 -10.66 -1.27
C ALA A 311 25.92 -9.88 -2.46
N SER A 312 27.16 -9.36 -2.36
CA SER A 312 27.82 -8.67 -3.48
C SER A 312 27.96 -9.54 -4.72
N LEU A 313 28.31 -10.82 -4.59
CA LEU A 313 28.39 -11.72 -5.74
C LEU A 313 27.02 -11.95 -6.38
N MET A 314 25.99 -12.20 -5.57
CA MET A 314 24.62 -12.38 -6.06
C MET A 314 24.08 -11.13 -6.75
N MET A 315 24.31 -9.95 -6.16
CA MET A 315 23.84 -8.67 -6.71
C MET A 315 24.61 -8.20 -7.95
N SER A 316 25.74 -8.83 -8.26
CA SER A 316 26.48 -8.66 -9.52
C SER A 316 26.28 -9.83 -10.49
N PHE A 317 25.29 -10.69 -10.23
CA PHE A 317 24.99 -11.90 -11.02
C PHE A 317 26.18 -12.86 -11.19
N LYS A 318 27.11 -12.88 -10.24
CA LYS A 318 28.27 -13.77 -10.23
C LYS A 318 27.97 -15.05 -9.43
N PRO A 319 28.49 -16.22 -9.87
CA PRO A 319 28.28 -17.46 -9.13
C PRO A 319 28.93 -17.41 -7.75
N VAL A 320 28.25 -17.96 -6.74
CA VAL A 320 28.76 -18.04 -5.37
C VAL A 320 29.62 -19.32 -5.20
N PRO A 321 30.93 -19.20 -4.91
CA PRO A 321 31.81 -20.35 -4.73
C PRO A 321 31.33 -21.31 -3.64
N VAL A 322 31.63 -22.62 -3.78
CA VAL A 322 31.20 -23.67 -2.84
C VAL A 322 31.64 -23.36 -1.40
N TYR A 323 32.89 -22.95 -1.19
CA TYR A 323 33.41 -22.63 0.14
C TYR A 323 32.59 -21.51 0.81
N LEU A 324 32.18 -20.50 0.05
CA LEU A 324 31.40 -19.37 0.55
C LEU A 324 29.96 -19.78 0.83
N ARG A 325 29.38 -20.69 0.04
CA ARG A 325 28.07 -21.29 0.32
C ARG A 325 28.07 -22.07 1.63
N VAL A 326 29.11 -22.88 1.88
CA VAL A 326 29.26 -23.63 3.15
C VAL A 326 29.45 -22.68 4.32
N ALA A 327 30.36 -21.70 4.22
CA ALA A 327 30.58 -20.69 5.24
C ALA A 327 29.30 -19.90 5.55
N TYR A 328 28.52 -19.54 4.51
CA TYR A 328 27.24 -18.86 4.68
C TYR A 328 26.20 -19.73 5.40
N ARG A 329 26.12 -21.03 5.10
CA ARG A 329 25.23 -21.95 5.84
C ARG A 329 25.56 -22.00 7.32
N LEU A 330 26.85 -22.02 7.68
CA LEU A 330 27.29 -21.97 9.07
C LEU A 330 26.94 -20.63 9.73
N ALA A 331 27.21 -19.51 9.05
CA ALA A 331 26.84 -18.17 9.52
C ALA A 331 25.32 -18.01 9.70
N SER A 332 24.54 -18.58 8.78
CA SER A 332 23.07 -18.59 8.85
C SER A 332 22.57 -19.37 10.06
N PHE A 333 23.07 -20.58 10.27
CA PHE A 333 22.68 -21.42 11.41
C PHE A 333 23.04 -20.79 12.77
N ALA A 334 24.24 -20.20 12.88
CA ALA A 334 24.78 -19.68 14.12
C ALA A 334 24.27 -18.27 14.47
N VAL A 335 24.07 -17.40 13.46
CA VAL A 335 23.80 -15.97 13.64
C VAL A 335 22.52 -15.54 12.94
N PHE A 336 22.45 -15.66 11.61
CA PHE A 336 21.39 -14.97 10.86
C PHE A 336 20.00 -15.52 11.13
N ARG A 337 19.84 -16.83 11.33
CA ARG A 337 18.55 -17.42 11.70
C ARG A 337 18.00 -16.78 12.99
N LYS A 338 18.80 -16.75 14.06
CA LYS A 338 18.42 -16.15 15.35
C LYS A 338 18.18 -14.64 15.24
N LEU A 339 18.95 -13.96 14.39
CA LEU A 339 18.74 -12.54 14.12
C LEU A 339 17.40 -12.31 13.42
N LYS A 340 17.08 -13.09 12.39
CA LYS A 340 15.80 -12.98 11.67
C LYS A 340 14.62 -13.29 12.58
N GLU A 341 14.69 -14.35 13.40
CA GLU A 341 13.65 -14.66 14.41
C GLU A 341 13.41 -13.47 15.34
N ARG A 342 14.47 -12.81 15.84
CA ARG A 342 14.36 -11.62 16.70
C ARG A 342 13.85 -10.36 16.01
N LEU A 343 13.83 -10.35 14.68
CA LEU A 343 13.31 -9.26 13.87
C LEU A 343 11.91 -9.59 13.32
N GLY A 344 11.42 -10.82 13.49
CA GLY A 344 10.20 -11.31 12.85
C GLY A 344 10.36 -11.66 11.36
N PHE A 345 11.59 -11.82 10.86
CA PHE A 345 11.88 -12.04 9.44
C PHE A 345 12.24 -13.48 9.08
N ASP A 346 12.01 -14.45 9.97
CA ASP A 346 12.39 -15.85 9.74
C ASP A 346 11.51 -16.53 8.67
N ARG A 347 10.20 -16.22 8.63
CA ARG A 347 9.26 -16.65 7.58
C ARG A 347 9.26 -15.79 6.32
N MET A 348 9.87 -14.60 6.38
CA MET A 348 9.81 -13.62 5.29
C MET A 348 10.54 -14.13 4.04
N ARG A 349 9.79 -14.33 2.96
CA ARG A 349 10.28 -14.80 1.65
C ARG A 349 10.75 -13.64 0.77
N VAL A 350 10.06 -12.51 0.85
CA VAL A 350 10.36 -11.28 0.10
C VAL A 350 10.02 -10.06 0.95
N ALA A 351 10.84 -9.02 0.82
CA ALA A 351 10.62 -7.72 1.45
C ALA A 351 10.71 -6.62 0.38
N TYR A 352 9.80 -5.65 0.38
CA TYR A 352 9.80 -4.55 -0.57
C TYR A 352 10.21 -3.24 0.10
N SER A 353 11.12 -2.51 -0.56
CA SER A 353 11.36 -1.09 -0.29
C SER A 353 10.87 -0.26 -1.47
N GLY A 354 10.12 0.81 -1.20
CA GLY A 354 9.59 1.69 -2.23
C GLY A 354 9.23 3.07 -1.70
N ALA A 355 8.59 3.88 -2.55
CA ALA A 355 8.18 5.28 -2.31
C ALA A 355 9.32 6.32 -2.12
N ALA A 356 10.53 5.89 -1.75
CA ALA A 356 11.71 6.74 -1.69
C ALA A 356 13.00 5.93 -1.98
N PRO A 357 14.11 6.59 -2.35
CA PRO A 357 15.41 5.93 -2.51
C PRO A 357 15.88 5.28 -1.21
N ILE A 358 16.45 4.09 -1.30
CA ILE A 358 17.04 3.36 -0.18
C ILE A 358 18.57 3.33 -0.33
N SER A 359 19.29 3.46 0.79
CA SER A 359 20.75 3.42 0.73
C SER A 359 21.27 2.02 0.34
N PRO A 360 22.33 1.94 -0.49
CA PRO A 360 22.96 0.67 -0.85
C PRO A 360 23.39 -0.17 0.36
N ASP A 361 23.80 0.47 1.46
CA ASP A 361 24.25 -0.21 2.68
C ASP A 361 23.10 -0.94 3.39
N VAL A 362 21.89 -0.38 3.37
CA VAL A 362 20.70 -1.03 3.95
C VAL A 362 20.34 -2.26 3.14
N LEU A 363 20.26 -2.14 1.81
CA LEU A 363 20.01 -3.28 0.93
C LEU A 363 21.06 -4.37 1.10
N HIS A 364 22.34 -3.99 1.10
CA HIS A 364 23.44 -4.93 1.25
C HIS A 364 23.38 -5.66 2.58
N PHE A 365 23.02 -4.99 3.67
CA PHE A 365 22.83 -5.60 4.97
C PHE A 365 21.70 -6.65 4.96
N PHE A 366 20.51 -6.31 4.47
CA PHE A 366 19.38 -7.23 4.47
C PHE A 366 19.64 -8.45 3.59
N GLN A 367 20.20 -8.23 2.40
CA GLN A 367 20.67 -9.31 1.51
C GLN A 367 21.74 -10.20 2.20
N SER A 368 22.63 -9.59 2.99
CA SER A 368 23.68 -10.30 3.73
C SER A 368 23.12 -11.24 4.80
N ILE A 369 22.09 -10.82 5.53
CA ILE A 369 21.46 -11.65 6.57
C ILE A 369 20.42 -12.64 5.99
N GLY A 370 20.21 -12.62 4.67
CA GLY A 370 19.32 -13.54 3.98
C GLY A 370 17.85 -13.12 4.02
N VAL A 371 17.58 -11.81 4.11
CA VAL A 371 16.28 -11.21 3.85
C VAL A 371 16.30 -10.68 2.41
N ASN A 372 15.39 -11.15 1.57
CA ASN A 372 15.32 -10.75 0.17
C ASN A 372 14.65 -9.37 0.03
N LEU A 373 15.34 -8.32 0.47
CA LEU A 373 14.89 -6.94 0.30
C LEU A 373 15.10 -6.50 -1.15
N VAL A 374 14.00 -6.27 -1.84
CA VAL A 374 13.94 -5.82 -3.24
C VAL A 374 13.43 -4.39 -3.31
N GLU A 375 13.92 -3.65 -4.29
CA GLU A 375 13.45 -2.29 -4.57
C GLU A 375 12.28 -2.33 -5.57
N GLY A 376 11.32 -1.43 -5.37
CA GLY A 376 10.23 -1.14 -6.30
C GLY A 376 10.11 0.35 -6.55
N TYR A 377 9.98 0.72 -7.82
CA TYR A 377 9.70 2.09 -8.26
C TYR A 377 8.29 2.19 -8.80
N GLY A 378 7.62 3.30 -8.50
CA GLY A 378 6.23 3.50 -8.84
C GLY A 378 5.70 4.84 -8.36
N GLN A 379 4.53 5.21 -8.88
CA GLN A 379 3.82 6.44 -8.50
C GLN A 379 2.32 6.21 -8.55
N THR A 380 1.55 7.08 -7.89
CA THR A 380 0.09 6.97 -7.81
C THR A 380 -0.56 6.97 -9.19
N GLU A 381 -0.05 7.79 -10.10
CA GLU A 381 -0.52 7.96 -11.49
C GLU A 381 -0.30 6.69 -12.33
N GLY A 382 0.60 5.80 -11.89
CA GLY A 382 0.82 4.45 -12.44
C GLY A 382 0.12 3.34 -11.66
N THR A 383 -0.76 3.68 -10.71
CA THR A 383 -1.41 2.77 -9.75
C THR A 383 -0.39 1.97 -8.92
N GLY A 384 0.68 2.62 -8.46
CA GLY A 384 1.72 1.96 -7.67
C GLY A 384 2.90 1.54 -8.53
N VAL A 385 3.28 0.25 -8.51
CA VAL A 385 4.57 -0.23 -8.99
C VAL A 385 4.67 -0.23 -10.54
N THR A 386 5.75 0.35 -11.05
CA THR A 386 6.15 0.35 -12.47
C THR A 386 7.27 -0.65 -12.72
N CYS A 387 8.30 -0.63 -11.87
CA CYS A 387 9.49 -1.49 -11.95
C CYS A 387 9.75 -2.16 -10.60
N VAL A 388 10.22 -3.40 -10.62
CA VAL A 388 10.55 -4.12 -9.39
C VAL A 388 11.68 -5.11 -9.60
N SER A 389 12.58 -5.18 -8.62
CA SER A 389 13.60 -6.23 -8.61
C SER A 389 12.99 -7.59 -8.26
N ARG A 390 13.49 -8.65 -8.90
CA ARG A 390 13.11 -10.04 -8.60
C ARG A 390 13.97 -10.60 -7.48
N VAL A 391 13.40 -11.44 -6.62
CA VAL A 391 14.17 -12.20 -5.63
C VAL A 391 15.31 -12.96 -6.31
N GLY A 392 16.53 -12.80 -5.79
CA GLY A 392 17.73 -13.40 -6.35
C GLY A 392 18.29 -12.71 -7.61
N ARG A 393 17.61 -11.69 -8.13
CA ARG A 393 18.09 -10.83 -9.23
C ARG A 393 17.96 -9.33 -8.87
N VAL A 394 18.51 -8.96 -7.71
CA VAL A 394 18.63 -7.56 -7.28
C VAL A 394 19.95 -7.01 -7.79
N LYS A 395 19.98 -5.83 -8.40
CA LYS A 395 21.19 -5.17 -8.90
C LYS A 395 21.39 -3.83 -8.18
N PHE A 396 22.63 -3.55 -7.77
CA PHE A 396 22.96 -2.35 -7.01
C PHE A 396 22.61 -1.06 -7.75
N GLY A 397 21.94 -0.14 -7.06
CA GLY A 397 21.60 1.18 -7.59
C GLY A 397 20.50 1.16 -8.66
N THR A 398 19.69 0.11 -8.71
CA THR A 398 18.60 -0.04 -9.67
C THR A 398 17.33 -0.49 -8.99
N VAL A 399 16.18 -0.10 -9.51
CA VAL A 399 14.85 -0.43 -8.99
C VAL A 399 14.23 -1.66 -9.66
N GLY A 400 14.99 -2.35 -10.51
CA GLY A 400 14.55 -3.52 -11.27
C GLY A 400 14.02 -3.22 -12.67
N PRO A 401 13.70 -4.27 -13.44
CA PRO A 401 13.05 -4.13 -14.74
C PRO A 401 11.57 -3.71 -14.61
N PRO A 402 10.97 -3.20 -15.69
CA PRO A 402 9.52 -2.97 -15.78
C PRO A 402 8.71 -4.24 -15.48
N LEU A 403 7.55 -4.08 -14.84
CA LEU A 403 6.60 -5.18 -14.66
C LEU A 403 6.18 -5.79 -16.01
N SER A 404 5.96 -7.10 -16.03
CA SER A 404 5.44 -7.79 -17.22
C SER A 404 4.11 -7.19 -17.70
N GLY A 405 4.15 -6.52 -18.87
CA GLY A 405 3.01 -5.81 -19.46
C GLY A 405 3.06 -4.28 -19.32
N THR A 406 4.11 -3.75 -18.69
CA THR A 406 4.46 -2.33 -18.65
C THR A 406 5.56 -2.05 -19.65
N GLU A 407 5.39 -1.00 -20.45
CA GLU A 407 6.43 -0.44 -21.30
C GLU A 407 7.04 0.79 -20.62
N VAL A 408 8.37 0.86 -20.64
CA VAL A 408 9.13 2.01 -20.14
C VAL A 408 10.10 2.46 -21.23
N LYS A 409 10.16 3.76 -21.47
CA LYS A 409 11.17 4.40 -22.34
C LYS A 409 11.74 5.64 -21.66
N ILE A 410 12.94 6.03 -22.06
CA ILE A 410 13.58 7.26 -21.59
C ILE A 410 13.43 8.33 -22.67
N ALA A 411 12.92 9.50 -22.31
CA ALA A 411 12.80 10.65 -23.20
C ALA A 411 14.17 11.28 -23.51
N GLU A 412 14.24 12.18 -24.50
CA GLU A 412 15.47 12.88 -24.86
C GLU A 412 16.09 13.67 -23.69
N ASP A 413 15.24 14.19 -22.80
CA ASP A 413 15.65 14.92 -21.60
C ASP A 413 15.84 14.02 -20.37
N GLY A 414 15.86 12.70 -20.56
CA GLY A 414 16.07 11.71 -19.51
C GLY A 414 14.82 11.32 -18.72
N GLU A 415 13.65 11.88 -19.02
CA GLU A 415 12.42 11.53 -18.31
C GLU A 415 12.02 10.07 -18.51
N ILE A 416 11.59 9.43 -17.43
CA ILE A 416 11.02 8.08 -17.49
C ILE A 416 9.57 8.21 -17.97
N LEU A 417 9.26 7.56 -19.09
CA LEU A 417 7.92 7.52 -19.67
C LEU A 417 7.36 6.11 -19.54
N VAL A 418 6.12 6.00 -19.07
CA VAL A 418 5.48 4.71 -18.75
C VAL A 418 4.20 4.53 -19.56
N ARG A 419 4.01 3.36 -20.16
CA ARG A 419 2.73 2.96 -20.76
C ARG A 419 2.32 1.60 -20.20
N SER A 420 1.15 1.57 -19.55
CA SER A 420 0.62 0.37 -18.89
C SER A 420 -0.89 0.48 -18.73
N PRO A 421 -1.63 -0.65 -18.69
CA PRO A 421 -3.03 -0.65 -18.23
C PRO A 421 -3.23 -0.14 -16.80
N SER A 422 -2.16 0.05 -16.02
CA SER A 422 -2.19 0.67 -14.69
C SER A 422 -2.12 2.19 -14.70
N VAL A 423 -1.87 2.84 -15.85
CA VAL A 423 -1.89 4.30 -15.92
C VAL A 423 -3.29 4.81 -15.60
N PHE A 424 -3.38 5.73 -14.63
CA PHE A 424 -4.62 6.32 -14.16
C PHE A 424 -5.44 6.97 -15.29
N LYS A 425 -6.73 7.19 -15.03
CA LYS A 425 -7.63 7.86 -15.98
C LYS A 425 -7.32 9.35 -16.15
N GLY A 426 -6.65 9.94 -15.16
CA GLY A 426 -6.33 11.37 -15.08
C GLY A 426 -6.61 11.92 -13.69
N TYR A 427 -6.49 13.23 -13.52
CA TYR A 427 -6.80 13.92 -12.28
C TYR A 427 -8.26 14.39 -12.24
N TYR A 428 -8.92 14.15 -11.12
CA TYR A 428 -10.30 14.55 -10.86
C TYR A 428 -10.46 16.07 -10.98
N LYS A 429 -11.44 16.51 -11.78
CA LYS A 429 -11.74 17.93 -12.09
C LYS A 429 -10.52 18.75 -12.56
N ASN A 430 -9.47 18.11 -13.11
CA ASN A 430 -8.26 18.80 -13.53
C ASN A 430 -7.75 18.28 -14.90
N PRO A 431 -8.45 18.61 -16.00
CA PRO A 431 -8.08 18.17 -17.35
C PRO A 431 -6.73 18.74 -17.81
N LYS A 432 -6.35 19.93 -17.34
CA LYS A 432 -5.07 20.57 -17.68
C LYS A 432 -3.89 19.75 -17.16
N SER A 433 -3.84 19.46 -15.86
CA SER A 433 -2.77 18.63 -15.30
C SER A 433 -2.81 17.20 -15.87
N THR A 434 -3.99 16.71 -16.26
CA THR A 434 -4.13 15.40 -16.91
C THR A 434 -3.41 15.40 -18.27
N ALA A 435 -3.67 16.38 -19.13
CA ALA A 435 -3.02 16.51 -20.44
C ALA A 435 -1.51 16.77 -20.33
N GLU A 436 -1.06 17.43 -19.26
CA GLU A 436 0.37 17.61 -18.99
C GLU A 436 1.05 16.29 -18.58
N THR A 437 0.34 15.39 -17.92
CA THR A 437 0.88 14.15 -17.32
C THR A 437 0.71 12.93 -18.22
N ILE A 438 -0.36 12.86 -19.02
CA ILE A 438 -0.59 11.80 -20.01
C ILE A 438 -0.55 12.41 -21.41
N ARG A 439 0.40 11.96 -22.24
CA ARG A 439 0.52 12.40 -23.65
C ARG A 439 0.71 11.19 -24.55
N ASP A 440 -0.09 11.08 -25.60
CA ASP A 440 -0.02 9.98 -26.58
C ASP A 440 -0.02 8.57 -25.93
N GLY A 441 -0.77 8.41 -24.84
CA GLY A 441 -0.86 7.17 -24.07
C GLY A 441 0.34 6.86 -23.16
N TRP A 442 1.28 7.79 -23.03
CA TRP A 442 2.42 7.71 -22.10
C TRP A 442 2.19 8.59 -20.88
N LEU A 443 2.42 8.03 -19.69
CA LEU A 443 2.59 8.73 -18.43
C LEU A 443 3.99 9.35 -18.38
N TYR A 444 4.04 10.66 -18.25
CA TYR A 444 5.24 11.46 -18.00
C TYR A 444 5.47 11.51 -16.49
N SER A 445 6.47 10.75 -16.02
CA SER A 445 6.65 10.48 -14.59
C SER A 445 7.12 11.69 -13.77
N GLY A 446 7.77 12.66 -14.40
CA GLY A 446 8.54 13.70 -13.73
C GLY A 446 9.85 13.24 -13.10
N ASP A 447 10.17 11.94 -13.14
CA ASP A 447 11.42 11.36 -12.64
C ASP A 447 12.39 11.12 -13.82
N VAL A 448 13.68 11.25 -13.56
CA VAL A 448 14.77 11.06 -14.54
C VAL A 448 15.49 9.74 -14.25
N GLY A 449 15.85 9.02 -15.29
CA GLY A 449 16.56 7.75 -15.13
C GLY A 449 17.17 7.20 -16.40
N GLU A 450 17.83 6.06 -16.24
CA GLU A 450 18.48 5.31 -17.31
C GLU A 450 18.10 3.82 -17.23
N ILE A 451 17.99 3.17 -18.38
CA ILE A 451 17.82 1.71 -18.46
C ILE A 451 19.16 1.12 -18.89
N ASP A 452 19.67 0.17 -18.12
CA ASP A 452 20.92 -0.49 -18.43
C ASP A 452 20.77 -1.65 -19.43
N GLU A 453 21.89 -2.26 -19.83
CA GLU A 453 21.95 -3.36 -20.80
C GLU A 453 21.15 -4.61 -20.36
N ASP A 454 20.92 -4.79 -19.06
CA ASP A 454 20.15 -5.91 -18.50
C ASP A 454 18.64 -5.58 -18.39
N GLY A 455 18.24 -4.37 -18.81
CA GLY A 455 16.86 -3.86 -18.73
C GLY A 455 16.45 -3.34 -17.35
N TYR A 456 17.41 -3.06 -16.45
CA TYR A 456 17.12 -2.52 -15.12
C TYR A 456 17.03 -1.00 -15.19
N LEU A 457 15.98 -0.46 -14.56
CA LEU A 457 15.83 0.98 -14.41
C LEU A 457 16.66 1.48 -13.22
N LYS A 458 17.39 2.57 -13.43
CA LYS A 458 18.05 3.35 -12.39
C LYS A 458 17.46 4.75 -12.37
N ILE A 459 17.01 5.18 -11.19
CA ILE A 459 16.49 6.53 -10.95
C ILE A 459 17.66 7.44 -10.59
N THR A 460 17.81 8.56 -11.28
CA THR A 460 18.92 9.49 -11.07
C THR A 460 18.50 10.77 -10.35
N ASP A 461 17.34 11.32 -10.68
CA ASP A 461 16.87 12.60 -10.11
C ASP A 461 15.35 12.78 -10.31
N ARG A 462 14.80 13.85 -9.74
CA ARG A 462 13.47 14.39 -10.08
C ARG A 462 13.62 15.67 -10.88
N LYS A 463 12.88 15.81 -11.97
CA LYS A 463 12.96 17.01 -12.84
C LYS A 463 12.79 18.34 -12.11
N LYS A 464 12.00 18.35 -11.04
CA LYS A 464 11.72 19.55 -10.24
C LYS A 464 12.82 19.88 -9.22
N ASP A 465 13.65 18.90 -8.89
CA ASP A 465 14.71 19.03 -7.89
C ASP A 465 16.09 19.25 -8.54
N ILE A 466 16.20 19.21 -9.88
CA ILE A 466 17.41 19.58 -10.63
C ILE A 466 17.70 21.08 -10.41
N ILE A 467 18.66 21.37 -9.54
CA ILE A 467 19.18 22.72 -9.35
C ILE A 467 20.17 23.03 -10.47
N VAL A 468 19.74 23.84 -11.44
CA VAL A 468 20.63 24.41 -12.45
C VAL A 468 21.37 25.60 -11.85
N THR A 469 22.66 25.44 -11.58
CA THR A 469 23.50 26.57 -11.14
C THR A 469 23.65 27.60 -12.26
N ALA A 470 23.91 28.87 -11.91
CA ALA A 470 24.11 29.97 -12.88
C ALA A 470 25.27 29.75 -13.88
N GLY A 471 26.08 28.70 -13.69
CA GLY A 471 27.13 28.25 -14.61
C GLY A 471 26.77 27.03 -15.47
N GLY A 472 25.50 26.60 -15.52
CA GLY A 472 25.02 25.51 -16.37
C GLY A 472 25.47 24.10 -15.94
N LYS A 473 25.92 23.93 -14.69
CA LYS A 473 26.21 22.61 -14.11
C LYS A 473 25.06 22.15 -13.22
N ASN A 474 24.61 20.92 -13.47
CA ASN A 474 23.68 20.20 -12.62
C ASN A 474 24.40 19.83 -11.31
N ILE A 475 23.81 20.16 -10.17
CA ILE A 475 24.22 19.60 -8.88
C ILE A 475 23.22 18.49 -8.56
N THR A 476 23.69 17.24 -8.61
CA THR A 476 22.99 16.05 -8.08
C THR A 476 23.30 15.84 -6.62
#